data_AF-A0AAD7EUV4-F1
#
_entry.id   AF-A0AAD7EUV4-F1
#
_cell.length_a   1.000
_cell.length_b   1.000
_cell.length_c   1.000
_cell.angle_alpha   90.00
_cell.angle_beta   90.00
_cell.angle_gamma   90.00
#
_symmetry.space_group_name_H-M   'P 1'
#
loop_
_entity.id
_entity.type
_entity.pdbx_description
1 polymer ?
#
loop_
_entity_poly.entity_id
_entity_poly.type
_entity_poly.pdbx_seq_one_letter_code
_entity_poly.pdbx_strand_id
1 'polypeptide(L)'
;IGDLLADGTQAMLECLQPYPGDELIDVDDRRRRHARFKVSRVSEHDYVVWDEFFHEIFVLPARLLLVKHFQVGNWFAAQLCRALDIPKYRAKGLYNIPVDDLLAGGAENYLH
;
A
#
# COMPACT_ATOMS: atom_id res chain seq x y z
N ILE A 1 -9.67 9.43 16.74
CA ILE A 1 -10.57 9.46 15.55
C ILE A 1 -9.71 9.02 14.38
N GLY A 2 -10.13 7.98 13.67
CA GLY A 2 -9.31 7.20 12.72
C GLY A 2 -8.71 8.04 11.61
N ASP A 3 -7.47 7.74 11.24
CA ASP A 3 -6.78 8.38 10.14
C ASP A 3 -7.25 7.74 8.84
N LEU A 4 -8.29 8.33 8.24
CA LEU A 4 -8.92 7.82 7.02
C LEU A 4 -7.94 7.65 5.86
N LEU A 5 -6.89 8.47 5.80
CA LEU A 5 -5.86 8.34 4.78
C LEU A 5 -4.99 7.12 5.04
N ALA A 6 -4.63 6.86 6.30
CA ALA A 6 -3.90 5.64 6.66
C ALA A 6 -4.75 4.38 6.40
N ASP A 7 -5.99 4.35 6.89
CA ASP A 7 -6.90 3.22 6.74
C ASP A 7 -7.19 2.94 5.26
N GLY A 8 -7.46 3.99 4.48
CA GLY A 8 -7.68 3.91 3.05
C GLY A 8 -6.46 3.42 2.28
N THR A 9 -5.27 3.95 2.62
CA THR A 9 -4.01 3.49 2.01
C THR A 9 -3.77 2.01 2.31
N GLN A 10 -3.99 1.59 3.55
CA GLN A 10 -3.84 0.18 3.95
C GLN A 10 -4.76 -0.71 3.14
N ALA A 11 -6.05 -0.40 3.09
CA ALA A 11 -7.03 -1.17 2.32
C ALA A 11 -6.67 -1.25 0.83
N MET A 12 -6.18 -0.15 0.25
CA MET A 12 -5.72 -0.16 -1.14
C MET A 12 -4.57 -1.11 -1.36
N LEU A 13 -3.56 -1.04 -0.49
CA LEU A 13 -2.39 -1.89 -0.60
C LEU A 13 -2.79 -3.36 -0.50
N GLU A 14 -3.71 -3.72 0.41
CA GLU A 14 -4.25 -5.07 0.52
C GLU A 14 -4.93 -5.55 -0.77
N CYS A 15 -5.80 -4.72 -1.36
CA CYS A 15 -6.56 -5.04 -2.57
C CYS A 15 -5.69 -5.16 -3.84
N LEU A 16 -4.55 -4.48 -3.87
CA LEU A 16 -3.65 -4.43 -5.03
C LEU A 16 -2.64 -5.59 -5.04
N GLN A 17 -2.69 -6.50 -4.07
CA GLN A 17 -1.91 -7.73 -4.12
C GLN A 17 -2.28 -8.59 -5.36
N PRO A 18 -1.35 -9.39 -5.90
CA PRO A 18 0.01 -9.64 -5.39
C PRO A 18 1.03 -8.60 -5.87
N TYR A 19 2.01 -8.31 -5.01
CA TYR A 19 3.18 -7.48 -5.27
C TYR A 19 4.38 -8.27 -5.78
N PRO A 20 5.40 -7.60 -6.37
CA PRO A 20 6.64 -8.27 -6.79
C PRO A 20 7.34 -8.94 -5.60
N GLY A 21 7.79 -10.18 -5.78
CA GLY A 21 8.40 -10.97 -4.72
C GLY A 21 7.40 -11.86 -3.98
N ASP A 22 6.09 -11.64 -4.10
CA ASP A 22 5.07 -12.48 -3.45
C ASP A 22 5.11 -13.94 -3.93
N GLU A 23 5.67 -14.18 -5.13
CA GLU A 23 5.96 -15.52 -5.64
C GLU A 23 6.99 -16.31 -4.83
N LEU A 24 7.79 -15.63 -3.99
CA LEU A 24 8.77 -16.24 -3.10
C LEU A 24 8.16 -16.71 -1.77
N ILE A 25 6.92 -16.31 -1.49
CA ILE A 25 6.24 -16.59 -0.23
C ILE A 25 5.45 -17.89 -0.38
N ASP A 26 5.69 -18.83 0.54
CA ASP A 26 4.99 -20.11 0.58
C ASP A 26 3.46 -19.91 0.56
N VAL A 27 2.76 -20.77 -0.19
CA VAL A 27 1.29 -20.78 -0.26
C VAL A 27 0.69 -21.07 1.12
N ASP A 28 1.39 -21.86 1.94
CA ASP A 28 0.96 -22.23 3.29
C ASP A 28 1.44 -21.26 4.39
N ASP A 29 2.06 -20.13 4.03
CA ASP A 29 2.53 -19.14 4.99
C ASP A 29 1.36 -18.59 5.84
N ARG A 30 1.43 -18.78 7.16
CA ARG A 30 0.38 -18.39 8.11
C ARG A 30 0.07 -16.89 8.06
N ARG A 31 1.03 -16.05 7.68
CA ARG A 31 0.84 -14.60 7.57
C ARG A 31 -0.19 -14.23 6.50
N ARG A 32 -0.41 -15.08 5.49
CA ARG A 32 -1.46 -14.89 4.47
C ARG A 32 -2.89 -14.89 5.04
N ARG A 33 -3.09 -15.31 6.29
CA ARG A 33 -4.38 -15.27 7.00
C ARG A 33 -4.65 -13.93 7.69
N HIS A 34 -3.70 -13.01 7.65
CA HIS A 34 -3.74 -11.71 8.31
C HIS A 34 -3.53 -10.59 7.30
N ALA A 35 -3.86 -9.36 7.69
CA ALA A 35 -3.52 -8.17 6.91
C ALA A 35 -2.01 -8.05 6.79
N ARG A 36 -1.51 -7.91 5.56
CA ARG A 36 -0.07 -7.77 5.27
C ARG A 36 0.45 -6.39 5.66
N PHE A 37 -0.38 -5.36 5.50
CA PHE A 37 0.04 -3.98 5.65
C PHE A 37 -0.45 -3.36 6.94
N LYS A 38 0.43 -2.57 7.56
CA LYS A 38 0.04 -1.58 8.57
C LYS A 38 0.48 -0.21 8.12
N VAL A 39 -0.47 0.71 8.03
CA VAL A 39 -0.19 2.11 7.69
C VAL A 39 -0.45 2.97 8.90
N SER A 40 0.53 3.79 9.29
CA SER A 40 0.39 4.67 10.44
C SER A 40 1.02 6.03 10.16
N ARG A 41 0.39 7.09 10.66
CA ARG A 41 0.95 8.43 10.60
C ARG A 41 1.99 8.59 11.70
N VAL A 42 3.20 8.98 11.33
CA VAL A 42 4.31 9.17 12.28
C VAL A 42 4.68 10.64 12.48
N SER A 43 4.29 11.51 11.54
CA SER A 43 4.46 12.95 11.64
C SER A 43 3.36 13.69 10.86
N GLU A 44 3.37 15.01 10.90
CA GLU A 44 2.47 15.79 10.05
C GLU A 44 2.75 15.58 8.55
N HIS A 45 3.96 15.18 8.20
CA HIS A 45 4.46 15.08 6.84
C HIS A 45 4.61 13.66 6.32
N ASP A 46 4.57 12.65 7.19
CA ASP A 46 4.96 11.30 6.85
C ASP A 46 4.02 10.24 7.44
N TYR A 47 3.74 9.25 6.61
CA TYR A 47 3.20 7.96 6.99
C TYR A 47 4.30 6.89 6.90
N VAL A 48 4.12 5.82 7.64
CA VAL A 48 4.89 4.60 7.52
C VAL A 48 3.99 3.50 7.01
N VAL A 49 4.44 2.81 5.97
CA VAL A 49 3.86 1.58 5.45
C VAL A 49 4.77 0.43 5.88
N TRP A 50 4.27 -0.43 6.76
CA TRP A 50 4.96 -1.65 7.17
C TRP A 50 4.40 -2.85 6.39
N ASP A 51 5.29 -3.61 5.75
CA ASP A 51 5.01 -4.87 5.09
C ASP A 51 5.39 -6.05 5.99
N GLU A 52 4.40 -6.77 6.53
CA GLU A 52 4.63 -7.92 7.41
C GLU A 52 5.23 -9.14 6.70
N PHE A 53 5.14 -9.22 5.38
CA PHE A 53 5.65 -10.38 4.63
C PHE A 53 7.16 -10.33 4.47
N PHE A 54 7.71 -9.15 4.20
CA PHE A 54 9.14 -8.94 4.01
C PHE A 54 9.80 -8.23 5.20
N HIS A 55 9.01 -7.84 6.22
CA HIS A 55 9.45 -7.04 7.36
C HIS A 55 10.08 -5.70 6.98
N GLU A 56 9.64 -5.14 5.84
CA GLU A 56 10.14 -3.89 5.29
C GLU A 56 9.29 -2.70 5.74
N ILE A 57 9.95 -1.56 5.95
CA ILE A 57 9.32 -0.33 6.41
C ILE A 57 9.61 0.78 5.40
N PHE A 58 8.57 1.34 4.82
CA PHE A 58 8.67 2.41 3.84
C PHE A 58 8.03 3.69 4.34
N VAL A 59 8.76 4.80 4.22
CA VAL A 59 8.25 6.13 4.54
C VAL A 59 7.48 6.66 3.32
N LEU A 60 6.20 6.93 3.51
CA LEU A 60 5.30 7.52 2.53
C LEU A 60 5.05 8.99 2.88
N PRO A 61 5.58 9.95 2.10
CA PRO A 61 5.29 11.36 2.32
C PRO A 61 3.80 11.65 2.17
N ALA A 62 3.18 12.26 3.19
CA ALA A 62 1.76 12.59 3.24
C ALA A 62 1.30 13.41 2.03
N ARG A 63 2.16 14.29 1.50
CA ARG A 63 1.88 15.10 0.30
C ARG A 63 1.56 14.26 -0.93
N LEU A 64 2.07 13.03 -1.05
CA LEU A 64 1.80 12.15 -2.19
C LEU A 64 0.36 11.63 -2.15
N LEU A 65 -0.18 11.36 -0.97
CA LEU A 65 -1.59 10.94 -0.80
C LEU A 65 -2.59 12.05 -1.17
N LEU A 66 -2.14 13.30 -1.28
CA LEU A 66 -2.96 14.43 -1.73
C LEU A 66 -2.85 14.69 -3.24
N VAL A 67 -1.99 13.96 -3.96
CA VAL A 67 -1.83 14.11 -5.40
C VAL A 67 -2.85 13.22 -6.10
N LYS A 68 -3.75 13.83 -6.89
CA LYS A 68 -4.89 13.16 -7.54
C LYS A 68 -4.56 11.87 -8.29
N HIS A 69 -3.40 11.85 -8.94
CA HIS A 69 -2.95 10.74 -9.78
C HIS A 69 -1.86 9.91 -9.10
N PHE A 70 -1.66 10.08 -7.80
CA PHE A 70 -0.75 9.23 -7.06
C PHE A 70 -1.31 7.80 -7.01
N GLN A 71 -0.46 6.86 -7.40
CA GLN A 71 -0.78 5.44 -7.52
C GLN A 71 -0.01 4.70 -6.43
N VAL A 72 -0.62 4.53 -5.26
CA VAL A 72 0.09 4.02 -4.08
C VAL A 72 0.61 2.60 -4.28
N GLY A 73 -0.10 1.76 -5.03
CA GLY A 73 0.38 0.41 -5.39
C GLY A 73 1.63 0.45 -6.26
N ASN A 74 1.71 1.37 -7.23
CA ASN A 74 2.91 1.55 -8.06
C ASN A 74 4.08 2.06 -7.24
N TRP A 75 3.83 3.03 -6.36
CA TRP A 75 4.84 3.54 -5.45
C TRP A 75 5.38 2.42 -4.54
N PHE A 76 4.49 1.65 -3.90
CA PHE A 76 4.87 0.57 -3.00
C PHE A 76 5.63 -0.54 -3.72
N ALA A 77 5.13 -1.00 -4.87
CA ALA A 77 5.82 -2.01 -5.67
C ALA A 77 7.24 -1.56 -6.07
N ALA A 78 7.42 -0.28 -6.41
CA ALA A 78 8.73 0.26 -6.72
C ALA A 78 9.66 0.30 -5.49
N GLN A 79 9.15 0.58 -4.28
CA GLN A 79 9.94 0.49 -3.05
C GLN A 79 10.33 -0.97 -2.75
N LEU A 80 9.37 -1.89 -2.83
CA LEU A 80 9.60 -3.30 -2.53
C LEU A 80 10.63 -3.92 -3.49
N CYS A 81 10.57 -3.62 -4.79
CA CYS A 81 11.58 -4.09 -5.72
C CYS A 81 12.99 -3.58 -5.41
N ARG A 82 13.13 -2.36 -4.88
CA ARG A 82 14.42 -1.84 -4.43
C ARG A 82 14.90 -2.57 -3.18
N ALA A 83 14.00 -2.84 -2.22
CA ALA A 83 14.35 -3.54 -0.99
C ALA A 83 14.76 -5.00 -1.24
N LEU A 84 14.11 -5.66 -2.20
CA LEU A 84 14.35 -7.07 -2.53
C LEU A 84 15.36 -7.27 -3.68
N ASP A 85 16.04 -6.21 -4.15
CA ASP A 85 16.94 -6.25 -5.30
C ASP A 85 16.33 -6.91 -6.56
N ILE A 86 15.04 -6.71 -6.80
CA ILE A 86 14.33 -7.26 -7.97
C ILE A 86 14.54 -6.34 -9.17
N PRO A 87 15.25 -6.78 -10.23
CA PRO A 87 15.55 -5.94 -11.37
C PRO A 87 14.31 -5.64 -12.22
N LYS A 88 14.08 -4.35 -12.49
CA LYS A 88 13.09 -3.79 -13.43
C LYS A 88 11.70 -4.44 -13.34
N TYR A 89 10.94 -4.00 -12.34
CA TYR A 89 9.51 -4.26 -12.31
C TYR A 89 8.75 -3.42 -13.35
N ARG A 90 7.90 -4.09 -14.14
CA ARG A 90 6.92 -3.43 -14.99
C ARG A 90 5.62 -3.32 -14.21
N ALA A 91 5.21 -2.10 -13.89
CA ALA A 91 3.92 -1.81 -13.27
C ALA A 91 2.79 -2.63 -13.91
N LYS A 92 2.14 -3.48 -13.12
CA LYS A 92 0.90 -4.16 -13.52
C LYS A 92 -0.21 -3.11 -13.66
N GLY A 93 -1.10 -3.30 -14.64
CA GLY A 93 -2.24 -2.39 -14.83
C GLY A 93 -3.10 -2.20 -13.59
N LEU A 94 -3.17 -3.23 -12.73
CA LEU A 94 -3.85 -3.19 -11.43
C LEU A 94 -3.35 -2.05 -10.53
N TYR A 95 -2.09 -1.67 -10.61
CA TYR A 95 -1.50 -0.67 -9.72
C TYR A 95 -1.75 0.78 -10.17
N ASN A 96 -2.41 0.96 -11.30
CA ASN A 96 -2.66 2.27 -11.88
C ASN A 96 -3.89 2.98 -11.27
N ILE A 97 -4.50 2.41 -10.23
CA ILE A 97 -5.64 3.00 -9.53
C ILE A 97 -5.15 4.21 -8.71
N PRO A 98 -5.68 5.42 -8.95
CA PRO A 98 -5.35 6.61 -8.18
C PRO A 98 -5.94 6.62 -6.76
N VAL A 99 -5.30 7.35 -5.85
CA VAL A 99 -5.79 7.54 -4.47
C VAL A 99 -7.07 8.39 -4.39
N ASP A 100 -7.35 9.28 -5.35
CA ASP A 100 -8.60 10.07 -5.32
C ASP A 100 -9.86 9.22 -5.50
N ASP A 101 -9.78 8.14 -6.30
CA ASP A 101 -10.86 7.17 -6.45
C ASP A 101 -11.17 6.47 -5.11
N LEU A 102 -10.23 6.53 -4.17
CA LEU A 102 -10.30 5.93 -2.85
C LEU A 102 -11.08 6.77 -1.83
N LEU A 103 -10.96 8.11 -1.90
CA LEU A 103 -11.71 9.02 -1.05
C LEU A 103 -13.20 9.04 -1.43
N ALA A 104 -13.52 8.84 -2.71
CA ALA A 104 -14.88 8.69 -3.19
C ALA A 104 -15.54 7.40 -2.65
N GLY A 105 -14.88 6.25 -2.74
CA GLY A 105 -15.41 4.97 -2.25
C GLY A 105 -15.40 4.82 -0.72
N GLY A 106 -14.42 5.42 -0.03
CA GLY A 106 -14.35 5.43 1.42
C GLY A 106 -15.45 6.27 2.08
N ALA A 107 -15.88 7.36 1.45
CA ALA A 107 -16.99 8.20 1.93
C ALA A 107 -18.34 7.46 1.87
N GLU A 108 -18.56 6.61 0.86
CA GLU A 108 -19.79 5.82 0.72
C GLU A 108 -19.93 4.76 1.82
N ASN A 109 -18.84 4.16 2.27
CA ASN A 109 -18.86 3.14 3.33
C ASN A 109 -19.04 3.70 4.76
N TYR A 110 -18.93 5.02 4.95
CA TYR A 110 -19.20 5.69 6.23
C TYR A 110 -20.60 6.32 6.32
N LEU A 111 -21.37 6.29 5.22
CA LEU A 111 -22.72 6.87 5.13
C LEU A 111 -23.84 5.82 5.24
N HIS A 112 -23.52 4.57 5.59
CA HIS A 112 -24.48 3.47 5.80
C HIS A 112 -24.42 2.90 7.22
#